data_AF-A0A1Q7IQ27-F1
#
_entry.id   AF-A0A1Q7IQ27-F1
#
_cell.length_a   1.000
_cell.length_b   1.000
_cell.length_c   1.000
_cell.angle_alpha   90.00
_cell.angle_beta   90.00
_cell.angle_gamma   90.00
#
_symmetry.space_group_name_H-M   'P 1'
#
loop_
_entity.id
_entity.type
_entity.pdbx_description
1 polymer ?
#
loop_
_entity_poly.entity_id
_entity_poly.type
_entity_poly.pdbx_seq_one_letter_code
_entity_poly.pdbx_strand_id
1 'polypeptide(L)'
;MGDQGLVKKGPGAATAETQVPVIEVESHGHNLEPDYKRLPIGPDHILYPVVVGLALFPILMGDAGHHLADDMPDDETHPFFPDHFWPYPIIAVLMLVVVGLLAFFVQKNLQLEVSADPRTVTIPRPDWYFLFLFQLLKLGPELIMFGVVPPLIVTVLLVFPFIDAIAGPRLAKRLRWKSWPVPGRNIYTGAAFVIGLAVVALLELWALAGPLFCVPWPLTGMVCGA
;
A
#
# COMPACT_ATOMS: atom_id res chain seq x y z
N MET A 1 6.12 -27.51 49.45
CA MET A 1 6.63 -26.24 48.89
C MET A 1 6.41 -26.27 47.39
N GLY A 2 5.57 -25.38 46.88
CA GLY A 2 5.20 -25.34 45.46
C GLY A 2 6.25 -24.62 44.63
N ASP A 3 6.73 -25.30 43.59
CA ASP A 3 7.60 -24.73 42.57
C ASP A 3 6.72 -24.16 41.44
N GLN A 4 6.13 -22.98 41.68
CA GLN A 4 5.39 -22.21 40.68
C GLN A 4 6.16 -20.94 40.26
N GLY A 5 7.49 -21.06 40.20
CA GLY A 5 8.37 -19.91 40.27
C GLY A 5 8.77 -19.22 38.97
N LEU A 6 8.64 -19.80 37.77
CA LEU A 6 9.33 -19.23 36.58
C LEU A 6 8.64 -19.45 35.22
N VAL A 7 7.41 -18.97 35.04
CA VAL A 7 6.92 -18.59 33.69
C VAL A 7 6.78 -17.08 33.64
N LYS A 8 7.90 -16.40 33.39
CA LYS A 8 7.93 -14.95 33.21
C LYS A 8 7.45 -14.65 31.78
N LYS A 9 6.21 -14.19 31.65
CA LYS A 9 5.64 -13.70 30.39
C LYS A 9 6.53 -12.57 29.86
N GLY A 10 7.00 -12.69 28.62
CA GLY A 10 7.86 -11.68 27.97
C GLY A 10 7.17 -10.31 27.86
N PRO A 11 7.93 -9.23 27.63
CA PRO A 11 7.38 -7.87 27.54
C PRO A 11 6.63 -7.69 26.21
N GLY A 12 5.39 -8.19 26.17
CA GLY A 12 4.41 -7.77 25.17
C GLY A 12 4.00 -6.32 25.45
N ALA A 13 3.67 -5.58 24.39
CA ALA A 13 3.34 -4.15 24.46
C ALA A 13 2.24 -3.86 25.49
N ALA A 14 2.56 -3.00 26.46
CA ALA A 14 1.59 -2.43 27.36
C ALA A 14 0.74 -1.39 26.61
N THR A 15 -0.57 -1.47 26.79
CA THR A 15 -1.56 -0.53 26.27
C THR A 15 -1.32 0.87 26.83
N ALA A 16 -1.61 1.86 25.98
CA ALA A 16 -1.51 3.29 26.22
C ALA A 16 -2.10 3.70 27.59
N GLU A 17 -1.31 4.46 28.35
CA GLU A 17 -1.72 5.68 29.05
C GLU A 17 -0.54 6.15 29.92
N THR A 18 0.20 7.14 29.42
CA THR A 18 1.01 8.00 30.28
C THR A 18 0.77 9.41 29.79
N GLN A 19 -0.29 10.03 30.30
CA GLN A 19 -0.51 11.46 30.13
C GLN A 19 0.63 12.17 30.86
N VAL A 20 1.43 12.91 30.10
CA VAL A 20 2.48 13.77 30.63
C VAL A 20 1.81 14.96 31.31
N PRO A 21 2.05 15.23 32.61
CA PRO A 21 1.48 16.41 33.25
C PRO A 21 2.13 17.67 32.68
N VAL A 22 1.29 18.58 32.17
CA VAL A 22 1.70 19.91 31.73
C VAL A 22 1.99 20.75 32.97
N ILE A 23 3.25 21.11 33.17
CA ILE A 23 3.67 22.05 34.20
C ILE A 23 3.51 23.46 33.60
N GLU A 24 2.57 24.23 34.14
CA GLU A 24 2.38 25.63 33.80
C GLU A 24 3.48 26.46 34.49
N VAL A 25 4.50 26.87 33.72
CA VAL A 25 5.61 27.69 34.23
C VAL A 25 5.33 29.17 33.94
N GLU A 26 5.20 29.96 35.00
CA GLU A 26 5.11 31.42 34.96
C GLU A 26 6.30 32.04 34.20
N SER A 27 5.99 32.73 33.10
CA SER A 27 6.97 33.35 32.19
C SER A 27 7.48 34.68 32.74
N HIS A 28 8.65 34.67 33.40
CA HIS A 28 9.44 35.88 33.67
C HIS A 28 10.55 36.06 32.62
N GLY A 29 10.46 37.15 31.84
CA GLY A 29 11.59 37.96 31.35
C GLY A 29 12.85 37.30 30.76
N HIS A 30 12.73 36.40 29.79
CA HIS A 30 13.87 35.91 29.01
C HIS A 30 13.71 36.23 27.52
N ASN A 31 14.81 36.62 26.86
CA ASN A 31 14.88 36.80 25.41
C ASN A 31 14.45 35.48 24.75
N LEU A 32 13.21 35.43 24.25
CA LEU A 32 12.64 34.21 23.74
C LEU A 32 13.48 33.74 22.55
N GLU A 33 14.01 32.53 22.66
CA GLU A 33 14.51 31.76 21.53
C GLU A 33 13.47 31.89 20.39
N PRO A 34 13.88 32.28 19.17
CA PRO A 34 12.94 32.58 18.11
C PRO A 34 12.01 31.38 17.87
N ASP A 35 10.73 31.68 17.68
CA ASP A 35 9.61 30.73 17.79
C ASP A 35 9.78 29.46 16.94
N TYR A 36 10.49 29.57 15.81
CA TYR A 36 10.78 28.44 14.91
C TYR A 36 11.62 27.33 15.56
N LYS A 37 12.42 27.63 16.60
CA LYS A 37 13.20 26.62 17.34
C LYS A 37 12.37 25.82 18.34
N ARG A 38 11.17 26.29 18.67
CA ARG A 38 10.22 25.55 19.51
C ARG A 38 9.36 24.58 18.69
N LEU A 39 9.40 24.70 17.36
CA LEU A 39 8.69 23.79 16.48
C LEU A 39 9.39 22.42 16.52
N PRO A 40 8.62 21.31 16.63
CA PRO A 40 9.17 19.97 16.51
C PRO A 40 9.94 19.75 15.18
N ILE A 41 9.56 20.49 14.14
CA ILE A 41 10.15 20.45 12.79
C ILE A 41 10.44 21.89 12.34
N GLY A 42 11.51 22.49 12.85
CA GLY A 42 12.00 23.82 12.47
C GLY A 42 13.02 23.79 11.31
N PRO A 43 13.40 24.95 10.73
CA PRO A 43 14.38 25.07 9.64
C PRO A 43 15.73 24.38 9.85
N ASP A 44 16.10 24.19 11.10
CA ASP A 44 17.30 23.50 11.59
C ASP A 44 17.14 21.97 11.66
N HIS A 45 15.91 21.46 11.56
CA HIS A 45 15.61 20.03 11.53
C HIS A 45 15.77 19.46 10.12
N ILE A 46 16.44 18.30 9.99
CA ILE A 46 16.68 17.64 8.68
C ILE A 46 15.39 17.31 7.89
N LEU A 47 14.26 17.24 8.59
CA LEU A 47 12.93 16.98 8.00
C LEU A 47 12.29 18.23 7.42
N TYR A 48 12.74 19.43 7.78
CA TYR A 48 12.19 20.69 7.26
C TYR A 48 12.33 20.83 5.74
N PRO A 49 13.50 20.61 5.10
CA PRO A 49 13.59 20.65 3.65
C PRO A 49 12.73 19.56 2.97
N VAL A 50 12.47 18.44 3.64
CA VAL A 50 11.59 17.37 3.13
C VAL A 50 10.13 17.81 3.18
N VAL A 51 9.67 18.41 4.29
CA VAL A 51 8.30 18.92 4.45
C VAL A 51 8.06 20.11 3.52
N VAL A 52 9.01 21.05 3.44
CA VAL A 52 8.96 22.17 2.51
C VAL A 52 8.97 21.67 1.07
N GLY A 53 9.80 20.67 0.75
CA GLY A 53 9.81 20.02 -0.56
C GLY A 53 8.45 19.38 -0.90
N LEU A 54 7.86 18.63 0.03
CA LEU A 54 6.53 18.02 -0.14
C LEU A 54 5.41 19.05 -0.27
N ALA A 55 5.48 20.17 0.46
CA ALA A 55 4.50 21.25 0.40
C ALA A 55 4.63 22.09 -0.87
N LEU A 56 5.87 22.35 -1.32
CA LEU A 56 6.14 23.08 -2.55
C LEU A 56 5.95 22.23 -3.79
N PHE A 57 6.10 20.90 -3.70
CA PHE A 57 5.94 19.99 -4.83
C PHE A 57 4.60 20.17 -5.57
N PRO A 58 3.42 20.13 -4.92
CA PRO A 58 2.15 20.36 -5.59
C PRO A 58 1.98 21.81 -6.08
N ILE A 59 2.60 22.79 -5.42
CA ILE A 59 2.53 24.21 -5.82
C ILE A 59 3.39 24.48 -7.06
N LEU A 60 4.60 23.93 -7.10
CA LEU A 60 5.58 24.10 -8.17
C LEU A 60 5.23 23.26 -9.40
N MET A 61 4.61 22.09 -9.20
CA MET A 61 4.14 21.25 -10.28
C MET A 61 2.90 21.82 -10.99
N GLY A 62 2.35 22.92 -10.45
CA GLY A 62 1.14 23.56 -10.97
C GLY A 62 -0.10 22.72 -10.72
N ASP A 63 -1.24 23.37 -10.84
CA ASP A 63 -2.54 22.71 -10.88
C ASP A 63 -2.50 21.58 -11.92
N ALA A 64 -2.48 20.34 -11.45
CA ALA A 64 -2.38 19.16 -12.29
C ALA A 64 -3.69 18.86 -13.06
N GLY A 65 -4.67 19.75 -13.03
CA GLY A 65 -5.80 19.67 -13.94
C GLY A 65 -6.60 20.94 -13.93
N HIS A 66 -6.91 21.48 -15.12
CA HIS A 66 -8.13 22.26 -15.30
C HIS A 66 -9.25 21.61 -14.49
N HIS A 67 -10.02 22.39 -13.74
CA HIS A 67 -11.17 21.90 -13.00
C HIS A 67 -12.12 21.22 -13.99
N LEU A 68 -11.92 19.92 -14.20
CA LEU A 68 -12.73 19.12 -15.13
C LEU A 68 -14.19 19.12 -14.71
N ALA A 69 -14.48 19.46 -13.44
CA ALA A 69 -15.82 19.69 -12.95
C ALA A 69 -16.52 20.92 -13.57
N ASP A 70 -15.76 21.95 -14.00
CA ASP A 70 -16.33 23.16 -14.62
C ASP A 70 -16.50 22.99 -16.15
N ASP A 71 -15.75 22.08 -16.77
CA ASP A 71 -15.77 21.80 -18.22
C ASP A 71 -16.58 20.53 -18.59
N MET A 72 -17.10 19.77 -17.61
CA MET A 72 -17.89 18.57 -17.87
C MET A 72 -19.32 18.97 -18.24
N PRO A 73 -19.86 18.49 -19.38
CA PRO A 73 -21.18 18.92 -19.81
C PRO A 73 -22.24 18.38 -18.82
N ASP A 74 -23.21 19.23 -18.47
CA ASP A 74 -24.16 18.98 -17.37
C ASP A 74 -24.95 17.66 -17.53
N ASP A 75 -25.05 17.13 -18.76
CA ASP A 75 -25.71 15.86 -19.09
C ASP A 75 -24.91 14.61 -18.69
N GLU A 76 -23.60 14.72 -18.42
CA GLU A 76 -22.75 13.62 -17.94
C GLU A 76 -22.54 13.65 -16.40
N THR A 77 -22.96 14.71 -15.73
CA THR A 77 -22.88 14.87 -14.28
C THR A 77 -24.15 14.43 -13.55
N HIS A 78 -23.98 13.64 -12.49
CA HIS A 78 -25.07 13.32 -11.54
C HIS A 78 -24.84 14.06 -10.21
N PRO A 79 -25.90 14.61 -9.59
CA PRO A 79 -25.77 15.25 -8.28
C PRO A 79 -25.21 14.29 -7.23
N PHE A 80 -24.28 14.78 -6.40
CA PHE A 80 -23.73 13.98 -5.30
C PHE A 80 -24.83 13.51 -4.34
N PHE A 81 -25.75 14.41 -3.99
CA PHE A 81 -26.94 14.08 -3.21
C PHE A 81 -28.19 14.23 -4.09
N PRO A 82 -29.07 13.22 -4.15
CA PRO A 82 -29.07 11.99 -3.36
C PRO A 82 -28.33 10.80 -4.03
N ASP A 83 -28.07 10.88 -5.34
CA ASP A 83 -27.75 9.71 -6.18
C ASP A 83 -26.44 9.02 -5.81
N HIS A 84 -25.39 9.79 -5.50
CA HIS A 84 -24.08 9.24 -5.14
C HIS A 84 -23.99 8.88 -3.65
N PHE A 85 -24.74 9.56 -2.77
CA PHE A 85 -24.68 9.37 -1.32
C PHE A 85 -25.32 8.05 -0.84
N TRP A 86 -26.50 7.69 -1.36
CA TRP A 86 -27.28 6.54 -0.86
C TRP A 86 -26.61 5.16 -0.98
N PRO A 87 -25.79 4.86 -1.99
CA PRO A 87 -25.07 3.59 -2.07
C PRO A 87 -24.08 3.37 -0.91
N TYR A 88 -23.46 4.42 -0.36
CA TYR A 88 -22.39 4.26 0.63
C TYR A 88 -22.84 3.63 1.96
N PRO A 89 -23.93 4.07 2.62
CA PRO A 89 -24.45 3.38 3.80
C PRO A 89 -24.79 1.91 3.55
N ILE A 90 -25.33 1.60 2.36
CA ILE A 90 -25.68 0.22 1.98
C ILE A 90 -24.41 -0.63 1.85
N ILE A 91 -23.39 -0.12 1.17
CA ILE A 91 -22.08 -0.80 1.04
C ILE A 91 -21.43 -0.97 2.42
N ALA A 92 -21.51 0.03 3.29
CA ALA A 92 -20.95 -0.02 4.63
C ALA A 92 -21.63 -1.10 5.49
N VAL A 93 -22.97 -1.16 5.48
CA VAL A 93 -23.74 -2.21 6.17
C VAL A 93 -23.43 -3.59 5.58
N LEU A 94 -23.34 -3.71 4.26
CA LEU A 94 -22.98 -4.96 3.59
C LEU A 94 -21.57 -5.42 3.98
N MET A 95 -20.58 -4.53 3.96
CA MET A 95 -19.22 -4.81 4.41
C MET A 95 -19.20 -5.27 5.87
N LEU A 96 -19.92 -4.58 6.76
CA LEU A 96 -20.03 -4.95 8.17
C LEU A 96 -20.62 -6.36 8.34
N VAL A 97 -21.68 -6.68 7.61
CA VAL A 97 -22.30 -8.01 7.64
C VAL A 97 -21.34 -9.07 7.11
N VAL A 98 -20.68 -8.84 5.97
CA VAL A 98 -19.72 -9.80 5.38
C VAL A 98 -18.55 -10.06 6.33
N VAL A 99 -17.92 -9.01 6.87
CA VAL A 99 -16.82 -9.14 7.82
C VAL A 99 -17.29 -9.82 9.11
N GLY A 100 -18.48 -9.47 9.61
CA GLY A 100 -19.08 -10.11 10.78
C GLY A 100 -19.34 -11.61 10.58
N LEU A 101 -19.83 -12.01 9.41
CA LEU A 101 -20.03 -13.43 9.07
C LEU A 101 -18.70 -14.16 8.92
N LEU A 102 -17.69 -13.55 8.28
CA LEU A 102 -16.34 -14.12 8.20
C LEU A 102 -15.74 -14.31 9.60
N ALA A 103 -15.86 -13.32 10.47
CA ALA A 103 -15.40 -13.42 11.86
C ALA A 103 -16.15 -14.53 12.63
N PHE A 104 -17.45 -14.71 12.39
CA PHE A 104 -18.24 -15.74 13.05
C PHE A 104 -17.90 -17.17 12.58
N PHE A 105 -17.87 -17.40 11.26
CA PHE A 105 -17.67 -18.73 10.68
C PHE A 105 -16.20 -19.17 10.62
N VAL A 106 -15.26 -18.23 10.43
CA VAL A 106 -13.84 -18.52 10.16
C VAL A 106 -12.96 -18.27 11.39
N GLN A 107 -13.56 -18.01 12.56
CA GLN A 107 -12.86 -17.66 13.82
C GLN A 107 -11.66 -18.55 14.17
N LYS A 108 -11.72 -19.86 13.86
CA LYS A 108 -10.66 -20.81 14.18
C LYS A 108 -9.37 -20.51 13.41
N ASN A 109 -9.47 -20.00 12.18
CA ASN A 109 -8.32 -19.65 11.36
C ASN A 109 -7.79 -18.24 11.67
N LEU A 110 -8.51 -17.43 12.46
CA LEU A 110 -8.10 -16.10 12.90
C LEU A 110 -7.37 -16.11 14.25
N GLN A 111 -7.20 -17.29 14.86
CA GLN A 111 -6.46 -17.40 16.11
C GLN A 111 -4.98 -17.14 15.87
N LEU A 112 -4.35 -16.37 16.77
CA LEU A 112 -2.92 -16.15 16.71
C LEU A 112 -2.19 -17.48 16.86
N GLU A 113 -1.14 -17.65 16.04
CA GLU A 113 -0.24 -18.79 16.16
C GLU A 113 0.50 -18.76 17.50
N VAL A 114 1.18 -19.87 17.80
CA VAL A 114 1.99 -20.00 19.02
C VAL A 114 3.02 -18.87 19.06
N SER A 115 3.27 -18.35 20.27
CA SER A 115 4.30 -17.32 20.47
C SER A 115 5.62 -17.76 19.83
N ALA A 116 6.26 -16.83 19.11
CA ALA A 116 7.45 -17.10 18.34
C ALA A 116 8.55 -17.75 19.21
N ASP A 117 8.84 -19.02 18.94
CA ASP A 117 9.94 -19.76 19.55
C ASP A 117 11.01 -20.00 18.48
N PRO A 118 12.23 -19.43 18.64
CA PRO A 118 13.32 -19.57 17.68
C PRO A 118 13.82 -21.02 17.50
N ARG A 119 13.36 -21.97 18.34
CA ARG A 119 13.70 -23.40 18.24
C ARG A 119 12.74 -24.19 17.35
N THR A 120 11.61 -23.59 16.97
CA THR A 120 10.63 -24.26 16.11
C THR A 120 10.99 -24.06 14.64
N VAL A 121 10.96 -25.15 13.87
CA VAL A 121 11.14 -25.12 12.41
C VAL A 121 9.75 -25.14 11.79
N THR A 122 9.30 -23.97 11.33
CA THR A 122 8.04 -23.82 10.59
C THR A 122 8.36 -23.43 9.15
N ILE A 123 7.51 -23.84 8.21
CA ILE A 123 7.61 -23.37 6.83
C ILE A 123 7.05 -21.94 6.82
N PRO A 124 7.86 -20.92 6.49
CA PRO A 124 7.38 -19.55 6.48
C PRO A 124 6.42 -19.37 5.30
N ARG A 125 5.11 -19.30 5.59
CA ARG A 125 4.09 -18.97 4.60
C ARG A 125 3.53 -17.58 4.89
N PRO A 126 3.51 -16.68 3.90
CA PRO A 126 2.91 -15.37 4.09
C PRO A 126 1.39 -15.47 4.06
N ASP A 127 0.72 -14.39 4.49
CA ASP A 127 -0.72 -14.27 4.35
C ASP A 127 -1.19 -14.28 2.88
N TRP A 128 -2.48 -14.57 2.71
CA TRP A 128 -3.13 -14.76 1.40
C TRP A 128 -2.87 -13.62 0.40
N TYR A 129 -2.88 -12.36 0.86
CA TYR A 129 -2.67 -11.18 0.02
C TYR A 129 -1.24 -11.03 -0.51
N PHE A 130 -0.28 -11.82 -0.01
CA PHE A 130 1.11 -11.84 -0.47
C PHE A 130 1.53 -13.15 -1.16
N LEU A 131 0.63 -14.12 -1.28
CA LEU A 131 0.94 -15.42 -1.88
C LEU A 131 1.45 -15.28 -3.33
N PHE A 132 0.81 -14.42 -4.13
CA PHE A 132 1.23 -14.20 -5.52
C PHE A 132 2.64 -13.59 -5.62
N LEU A 133 3.01 -12.73 -4.67
CA LEU A 133 4.32 -12.07 -4.64
C LEU A 133 5.41 -13.07 -4.23
N PHE A 134 5.11 -13.92 -3.25
CA PHE A 134 6.02 -15.00 -2.86
C PHE A 134 6.19 -16.04 -3.96
N GLN A 135 5.12 -16.37 -4.69
CA GLN A 135 5.22 -17.25 -5.84
C GLN A 135 6.02 -16.61 -6.98
N LEU A 136 5.81 -15.32 -7.24
CA LEU A 136 6.60 -14.54 -8.19
C LEU A 136 8.09 -14.60 -7.84
N LEU A 137 8.44 -14.48 -6.55
CA LEU A 137 9.82 -14.51 -6.08
C LEU A 137 10.58 -15.79 -6.48
N LYS A 138 9.90 -16.94 -6.46
CA LYS A 138 10.49 -18.26 -6.80
C LYS A 138 10.80 -18.45 -8.29
N LEU A 139 10.32 -17.56 -9.17
CA LEU A 139 10.46 -17.71 -10.63
C LEU A 139 11.81 -17.25 -11.17
N GLY A 140 12.67 -16.65 -10.36
CA GLY A 140 13.95 -16.11 -10.83
C GLY A 140 14.97 -15.93 -9.70
N PRO A 141 16.11 -15.29 -10.00
CA PRO A 141 17.13 -14.98 -8.99
C PRO A 141 16.55 -14.11 -7.88
N GLU A 142 16.68 -14.56 -6.64
CA GLU A 142 16.07 -13.94 -5.46
C GLU A 142 16.36 -12.44 -5.34
N LEU A 143 17.62 -12.04 -5.54
CA LEU A 143 18.04 -10.63 -5.48
C LEU A 143 17.32 -9.73 -6.49
N ILE A 144 17.01 -10.25 -7.68
CA ILE A 144 16.31 -9.48 -8.72
C ILE A 144 14.82 -9.43 -8.39
N MET A 145 14.24 -10.58 -8.06
CA MET A 145 12.81 -10.72 -7.86
C MET A 145 12.32 -10.01 -6.58
N PHE A 146 13.14 -9.97 -5.53
CA PHE A 146 12.85 -9.19 -4.32
C PHE A 146 13.38 -7.75 -4.40
N GLY A 147 14.63 -7.57 -4.82
CA GLY A 147 15.34 -6.30 -4.70
C GLY A 147 15.12 -5.32 -5.85
N VAL A 148 14.67 -5.79 -7.02
CA VAL A 148 14.52 -4.94 -8.22
C VAL A 148 13.08 -4.83 -8.66
N VAL A 149 12.35 -5.94 -8.75
CA VAL A 149 11.01 -5.97 -9.36
C VAL A 149 9.98 -5.12 -8.58
N PRO A 150 9.73 -5.32 -7.27
CA PRO A 150 8.81 -4.49 -6.50
C PRO A 150 9.15 -2.99 -6.51
N PRO A 151 10.39 -2.54 -6.20
CA PRO A 151 10.69 -1.11 -6.21
C PRO A 151 10.61 -0.50 -7.60
N LEU A 152 10.91 -1.26 -8.66
CA LEU A 152 10.72 -0.79 -10.04
C LEU A 152 9.24 -0.55 -10.34
N ILE A 153 8.34 -1.48 -9.97
CA ILE A 153 6.89 -1.31 -10.17
C ILE A 153 6.38 -0.08 -9.43
N VAL A 154 6.75 0.08 -8.16
CA VAL A 154 6.36 1.24 -7.35
C VAL A 154 6.91 2.54 -7.95
N THR A 155 8.17 2.55 -8.38
CA THR A 155 8.79 3.71 -9.01
C THR A 155 8.09 4.06 -10.32
N VAL A 156 7.77 3.07 -11.15
CA VAL A 156 7.03 3.28 -12.41
C VAL A 156 5.65 3.86 -12.11
N LEU A 157 4.94 3.35 -11.10
CA LEU A 157 3.62 3.86 -10.72
C LEU A 157 3.69 5.31 -10.19
N LEU A 158 4.72 5.62 -9.39
CA LEU A 158 4.95 6.97 -8.87
C LEU A 158 5.35 7.95 -9.97
N VAL A 159 6.13 7.49 -10.95
CA VAL A 159 6.56 8.31 -12.10
C VAL A 159 5.48 8.36 -13.20
N PHE A 160 4.49 7.47 -13.17
CA PHE A 160 3.41 7.35 -14.16
C PHE A 160 2.66 8.67 -14.45
N PRO A 161 2.19 9.46 -13.46
CA PRO A 161 1.50 10.73 -13.75
C PRO A 161 2.38 11.72 -14.54
N PHE A 162 3.70 11.71 -14.31
CA PHE A 162 4.64 12.57 -15.05
C PHE A 162 4.84 12.07 -16.48
N ILE A 163 4.89 10.76 -16.67
CA ILE A 163 4.95 10.16 -18.00
C ILE A 163 3.68 10.51 -18.77
N ASP A 164 2.51 10.40 -18.15
CA ASP A 164 1.23 10.63 -18.79
C ASP A 164 1.02 12.10 -19.18
N ALA A 165 1.31 13.04 -18.28
CA ALA A 165 1.10 14.47 -18.52
C ALA A 165 2.16 15.09 -19.47
N ILE A 166 3.43 14.74 -19.30
CA ILE A 166 4.56 15.45 -19.92
C ILE A 166 5.11 14.65 -21.12
N ALA A 167 5.51 13.41 -20.90
CA ALA A 167 6.20 12.62 -21.92
C ALA A 167 5.24 12.04 -22.96
N GLY A 168 4.02 11.68 -22.54
CA GLY A 168 3.06 10.94 -23.33
C GLY A 168 2.62 11.64 -24.61
N PRO A 169 2.10 12.88 -24.55
CA PRO A 169 1.70 13.63 -25.74
C PRO A 169 2.87 13.86 -26.71
N ARG A 170 4.07 14.10 -26.17
CA ARG A 170 5.28 14.31 -26.97
C ARG A 170 5.72 13.04 -27.69
N LEU A 171 5.68 11.89 -27.01
CA LEU A 171 6.06 10.61 -27.58
C LEU A 171 5.02 10.13 -28.60
N ALA A 172 3.72 10.33 -28.34
CA ALA A 172 2.66 10.06 -29.30
C ALA A 172 2.85 10.85 -30.60
N LYS A 173 3.15 12.16 -30.51
CA LYS A 173 3.44 12.99 -31.69
C LYS A 173 4.68 12.50 -32.46
N ARG A 174 5.73 12.08 -31.75
CA ARG A 174 6.97 11.55 -32.36
C ARG A 174 6.76 10.21 -33.07
N LEU A 175 5.99 9.31 -32.45
CA LEU A 175 5.65 7.99 -33.00
C LEU A 175 4.47 8.02 -33.98
N ARG A 176 3.93 9.21 -34.28
CA ARG A 176 2.75 9.44 -35.13
C ARG A 176 1.51 8.69 -34.65
N TRP A 177 1.36 8.50 -33.34
CA TRP A 177 0.17 7.93 -32.73
C TRP A 177 -0.92 9.00 -32.60
N LYS A 178 -2.18 8.60 -32.83
CA LYS A 178 -3.34 9.51 -32.77
C LYS A 178 -3.59 10.07 -31.36
N SER A 179 -3.30 9.27 -30.33
CA SER A 179 -3.39 9.64 -28.93
C SER A 179 -2.40 8.82 -28.11
N TRP A 180 -2.01 9.35 -26.95
CA TRP A 180 -1.22 8.60 -25.97
C TRP A 180 -2.09 7.47 -25.37
N PRO A 181 -1.56 6.24 -25.25
CA PRO A 181 -2.31 5.13 -24.68
C PRO A 181 -2.42 5.29 -23.15
N VAL A 182 -3.55 5.82 -22.68
CA VAL A 182 -3.90 5.92 -21.26
C VAL A 182 -4.68 4.66 -20.84
N PRO A 183 -4.41 4.08 -19.65
CA PRO A 183 -5.24 3.02 -19.08
C PRO A 183 -6.74 3.38 -19.13
N GLY A 184 -7.58 2.44 -19.55
CA GLY A 184 -9.04 2.63 -19.67
C GLY A 184 -9.53 3.24 -21.00
N ARG A 185 -8.68 3.93 -21.77
CA ARG A 185 -9.09 4.54 -23.07
C ARG A 185 -8.68 3.74 -24.31
N ASN A 186 -7.72 2.82 -24.16
CA ASN A 186 -7.19 1.98 -25.25
C ASN A 186 -7.33 0.49 -24.92
N ILE A 187 -7.72 -0.31 -25.92
CA ILE A 187 -7.87 -1.77 -25.79
C ILE A 187 -6.56 -2.43 -25.39
N TYR A 188 -5.41 -1.94 -25.87
CA TYR A 188 -4.10 -2.52 -25.56
C TYR A 188 -3.72 -2.32 -24.09
N THR A 189 -3.95 -1.14 -23.54
CA THR A 189 -3.68 -0.86 -22.11
C THR A 189 -4.66 -1.58 -21.20
N GLY A 190 -5.94 -1.66 -21.60
CA GLY A 190 -6.93 -2.47 -20.88
C GLY A 190 -6.56 -3.95 -20.88
N ALA A 191 -6.18 -4.50 -22.04
CA ALA A 191 -5.73 -5.89 -22.16
C ALA A 191 -4.47 -6.15 -21.32
N ALA A 192 -3.49 -5.25 -21.33
CA ALA A 192 -2.30 -5.37 -20.51
C ALA A 192 -2.63 -5.43 -19.00
N PHE A 193 -3.55 -4.58 -18.54
CA PHE A 193 -4.02 -4.59 -17.15
C PHE A 193 -4.74 -5.91 -16.80
N VAL A 194 -5.65 -6.37 -17.66
CA VAL A 194 -6.36 -7.64 -17.47
C VAL A 194 -5.40 -8.83 -17.47
N ILE A 195 -4.39 -8.83 -18.34
CA ILE A 195 -3.32 -9.84 -18.34
C ILE A 195 -2.56 -9.79 -17.02
N GLY A 196 -2.23 -8.61 -16.51
CA GLY A 196 -1.60 -8.44 -15.20
C GLY A 196 -2.40 -9.06 -14.07
N LEU A 197 -3.72 -8.79 -14.02
CA LEU A 197 -4.61 -9.41 -13.04
C LEU A 197 -4.72 -10.93 -13.22
N ALA A 198 -4.75 -11.42 -14.46
CA ALA A 198 -4.78 -12.85 -14.75
C ALA A 198 -3.48 -13.55 -14.28
N VAL A 199 -2.32 -12.90 -14.43
CA VAL A 199 -1.04 -13.40 -13.91
C VAL A 199 -1.07 -13.44 -12.38
N VAL A 200 -1.54 -12.37 -11.71
CA VAL A 200 -1.68 -12.35 -10.25
C VAL A 200 -2.58 -13.50 -9.77
N ALA A 201 -3.75 -13.65 -10.37
CA ALA A 201 -4.69 -14.71 -10.03
C ALA A 201 -4.09 -16.11 -10.28
N LEU A 202 -3.38 -16.31 -11.39
CA LEU A 202 -2.74 -17.58 -11.70
C LEU A 202 -1.61 -17.92 -10.71
N LEU A 203 -0.80 -16.94 -10.33
CA LEU A 203 0.23 -17.10 -9.31
C LEU A 203 -0.36 -17.41 -7.93
N GLU A 204 -1.46 -16.75 -7.58
CA GLU A 204 -2.18 -17.01 -6.33
C GLU A 204 -2.80 -18.41 -6.31
N LEU A 205 -3.47 -18.83 -7.39
CA LEU A 205 -4.00 -20.18 -7.53
C LEU A 205 -2.90 -21.24 -7.48
N TRP A 206 -1.75 -20.98 -8.11
CA TRP A 206 -0.59 -21.87 -8.03
C TRP A 206 -0.02 -21.92 -6.61
N ALA A 207 0.06 -20.79 -5.91
CA ALA A 207 0.48 -20.77 -4.52
C ALA A 207 -0.47 -21.59 -3.63
N LEU A 208 -1.79 -21.45 -3.83
CA LEU A 208 -2.82 -22.19 -3.09
C LEU A 208 -2.85 -23.69 -3.40
N ALA A 209 -2.31 -24.14 -4.54
CA ALA A 209 -2.17 -25.56 -4.87
C ALA A 209 -1.19 -26.29 -3.93
N GLY A 210 -0.38 -25.54 -3.17
CA GLY A 210 0.48 -26.06 -2.12
C GLY A 210 1.79 -26.68 -2.62
N PRO A 211 2.62 -27.19 -1.69
CA PRO A 211 4.00 -27.60 -1.97
C PRO A 211 4.12 -28.89 -2.79
N LEU A 212 3.03 -29.65 -2.94
CA LEU A 212 3.02 -30.88 -3.74
C LEU A 212 2.86 -30.62 -5.23
N PHE A 213 2.37 -29.44 -5.61
CA PHE A 213 2.14 -29.09 -7.00
C PHE A 213 3.29 -28.23 -7.53
N CYS A 214 4.16 -28.86 -8.32
CA CYS A 214 5.35 -28.23 -8.88
C CYS A 214 5.28 -28.16 -10.41
N VAL A 215 5.66 -27.02 -10.97
CA VAL A 215 5.68 -26.77 -12.41
C VAL A 215 7.13 -26.53 -12.84
N PRO A 216 7.60 -27.15 -13.93
CA PRO A 216 8.93 -26.86 -14.46
C PRO A 216 9.00 -25.43 -15.00
N TRP A 217 9.99 -24.67 -14.52
CA TRP A 217 10.23 -23.27 -14.88
C TRP A 217 11.63 -23.08 -15.49
N PRO A 218 11.78 -22.28 -16.57
CA PRO A 218 13.04 -22.20 -17.31
C PRO A 218 14.24 -21.66 -16.52
N LEU A 219 14.01 -20.76 -15.55
CA LEU A 219 15.08 -20.03 -14.85
C LEU A 219 15.54 -20.72 -13.55
N THR A 220 14.64 -21.44 -12.89
CA THR A 220 14.85 -21.96 -11.53
C THR A 220 14.59 -23.46 -11.41
N GLY A 221 14.24 -24.14 -12.51
CA GLY A 221 13.91 -25.57 -12.50
C GLY A 221 12.52 -25.83 -11.94
N MET A 222 12.37 -26.82 -11.07
CA MET A 222 11.05 -27.16 -10.50
C MET A 222 10.66 -26.14 -9.42
N VAL A 223 9.57 -25.41 -9.64
CA VAL A 223 9.02 -24.47 -8.67
C VAL A 223 7.73 -25.05 -8.10
N CYS A 224 7.58 -25.08 -6.79
CA CYS A 224 6.39 -25.58 -6.12
C CYS A 224 5.55 -24.42 -5.53
N GLY A 225 4.25 -24.66 -5.38
CA GLY A 225 3.34 -23.76 -4.67
C GLY A 225 3.81 -23.45 -3.24
N ALA A 226 3.23 -22.40 -2.65
CA ALA A 226 3.60 -21.92 -1.31
C ALA A 226 2.99 -22.78 -0.20
#